data_AF-A0A2R6GUM2-F1
#
_entry.id   AF-A0A2R6GUM2-F1
#
_cell.length_a   1.000
_cell.length_b   1.000
_cell.length_c   1.000
_cell.angle_alpha   90.00
_cell.angle_beta   90.00
_cell.angle_gamma   90.00
#
_symmetry.space_group_name_H-M   'P 1'
#
loop_
_entity.id
_entity.type
_entity.pdbx_description
1 polymer ?
#
loop_
_entity_poly.entity_id
_entity_poly.type
_entity_poly.pdbx_seq_one_letter_code
_entity_poly.pdbx_strand_id
1 'polypeptide(L)'
;MNVRVRGIYATALTDVLGETGRVVQASPPIRERFDDAFPAAPADATVETTGDRQGVGVAGDPGAVSSVVDRLRAVGVDALSWADPTPRGAVYDAVVDETLGSGALVDLGERRAFLPYGNVEARVETGDAVRVQIREPKPPWSDDRPVADETVEVGGGLGTLVRGGASNPGGTDVDMADVLPTDVPDGWRAVWHRPADDADLDALDAALSAMAERAGALDDALADPLDHDAAPRQVWDGEAGAWAWFGRESRFALDERRGRTVPTMPGHHRIKAADERASAAVDFAEAVCEPASDGAFPFEVVSRQFGPREGDALAIGHGKPDGRLIVLGRGEVTDVDPEGTVTVRREMTPGG
;
A
#
# COMPACT_ATOMS: atom_id res chain seq x y z
N MET A 1 -14.12 -13.00 -7.01
CA MET A 1 -13.01 -12.51 -6.18
C MET A 1 -13.52 -11.45 -5.24
N ASN A 2 -13.05 -11.45 -3.99
CA ASN A 2 -13.30 -10.45 -2.97
C ASN A 2 -12.16 -9.44 -2.95
N VAL A 3 -12.48 -8.14 -3.01
CA VAL A 3 -11.46 -7.07 -2.99
C VAL A 3 -11.73 -6.08 -1.88
N ARG A 4 -10.71 -5.74 -1.10
CA ARG A 4 -10.75 -4.66 -0.13
C ARG A 4 -10.10 -3.42 -0.71
N VAL A 5 -10.73 -2.26 -0.56
CA VAL A 5 -10.21 -0.99 -1.10
C VAL A 5 -10.09 0.06 0.02
N ARG A 6 -8.97 0.79 0.05
CA ARG A 6 -8.68 1.86 1.02
C ARG A 6 -8.01 3.09 0.41
N GLY A 7 -8.23 4.23 1.05
CA GLY A 7 -7.61 5.51 0.74
C GLY A 7 -8.43 6.38 -0.21
N ILE A 8 -7.81 7.39 -0.80
CA ILE A 8 -8.52 8.48 -1.47
C ILE A 8 -9.23 8.02 -2.75
N TYR A 9 -8.71 6.98 -3.40
CA TYR A 9 -9.29 6.40 -4.62
C TYR A 9 -10.43 5.41 -4.35
N ALA A 10 -10.77 5.14 -3.09
CA ALA A 10 -11.61 3.99 -2.73
C ALA A 10 -13.01 4.03 -3.34
N THR A 11 -13.66 5.20 -3.42
CA THR A 11 -15.00 5.30 -4.04
C THR A 11 -14.95 4.98 -5.53
N ALA A 12 -14.02 5.59 -6.28
CA ALA A 12 -13.89 5.35 -7.71
C ALA A 12 -13.51 3.89 -8.01
N LEU A 13 -12.58 3.33 -7.23
CA LEU A 13 -12.14 1.96 -7.40
C LEU A 13 -13.19 0.94 -6.96
N THR A 14 -14.11 1.30 -6.06
CA THR A 14 -15.27 0.45 -5.74
C THR A 14 -16.17 0.29 -6.96
N ASP A 15 -16.45 1.37 -7.71
CA ASP A 15 -17.19 1.30 -8.99
C ASP A 15 -16.43 0.46 -10.04
N VAL A 16 -15.14 0.77 -10.25
CA VAL A 16 -14.30 0.08 -11.26
C VAL A 16 -14.19 -1.42 -11.00
N LEU A 17 -14.00 -1.83 -9.74
CA LEU A 17 -13.75 -3.22 -9.37
C LEU A 17 -15.04 -4.03 -9.17
N GLY A 18 -16.16 -3.36 -8.86
CA GLY A 18 -17.49 -3.98 -8.75
C GLY A 18 -17.92 -4.71 -10.03
N GLU A 19 -17.41 -4.31 -11.19
CA GLU A 19 -17.65 -4.99 -12.48
C GLU A 19 -16.99 -6.40 -12.57
N THR A 20 -16.04 -6.71 -11.67
CA THR A 20 -15.21 -7.95 -11.75
C THR A 20 -15.21 -8.81 -10.51
N GLY A 21 -15.64 -8.25 -9.39
CA GLY A 21 -15.57 -8.89 -8.11
C GLY A 21 -16.46 -8.21 -7.11
N ARG A 22 -16.52 -8.78 -5.91
CA ARG A 22 -17.26 -8.21 -4.81
C ARG A 22 -16.32 -7.38 -3.96
N VAL A 23 -16.67 -6.12 -3.73
CA VAL A 23 -15.96 -5.31 -2.73
C VAL A 23 -16.40 -5.76 -1.34
N VAL A 24 -15.43 -5.98 -0.45
CA VAL A 24 -15.65 -6.48 0.92
C VAL A 24 -15.05 -5.52 1.94
N GLN A 25 -15.49 -5.62 3.19
CA GLN A 25 -14.97 -4.83 4.30
C GLN A 25 -14.98 -3.31 3.99
N ALA A 26 -16.03 -2.79 3.36
CA ALA A 26 -16.08 -1.37 2.99
C ALA A 26 -16.04 -0.45 4.23
N SER A 27 -15.32 0.67 4.12
CA SER A 27 -15.32 1.67 5.19
C SER A 27 -16.70 2.34 5.34
N PRO A 28 -17.03 2.94 6.50
CA PRO A 28 -18.33 3.61 6.68
C PRO A 28 -18.68 4.61 5.55
N PRO A 29 -17.77 5.48 5.09
CA PRO A 29 -18.08 6.40 3.98
C PRO A 29 -18.39 5.70 2.65
N ILE A 30 -17.85 4.49 2.41
CA ILE A 30 -18.17 3.73 1.20
C ILE A 30 -19.54 3.08 1.33
N ARG A 31 -19.88 2.51 2.49
CA ARG A 31 -21.21 1.93 2.75
C ARG A 31 -22.35 2.95 2.64
N GLU A 32 -22.09 4.21 2.98
CA GLU A 32 -23.08 5.30 2.85
C GLU A 32 -23.31 5.74 1.40
N ARG A 33 -22.35 5.51 0.50
CA ARG A 33 -22.37 5.99 -0.89
C ARG A 33 -22.98 5.00 -1.86
N PHE A 34 -22.90 3.71 -1.56
CA PHE A 34 -23.35 2.64 -2.44
C PHE A 34 -24.52 1.89 -1.83
N ASP A 35 -25.55 1.63 -2.64
CA ASP A 35 -26.70 0.79 -2.27
C ASP A 35 -26.37 -0.72 -2.36
N ASP A 36 -25.16 -1.10 -1.98
CA ASP A 36 -24.63 -2.46 -2.07
C ASP A 36 -24.35 -3.08 -0.70
N ALA A 37 -24.47 -4.40 -0.61
CA ALA A 37 -24.10 -5.16 0.58
C ALA A 37 -22.60 -5.53 0.56
N PHE A 38 -21.82 -4.89 1.42
CA PHE A 38 -20.39 -5.14 1.62
C PHE A 38 -20.15 -6.09 2.81
N PRO A 39 -19.98 -7.40 2.59
CA PRO A 39 -19.83 -8.35 3.68
C PRO A 39 -18.47 -8.19 4.37
N ALA A 40 -18.41 -8.60 5.64
CA ALA A 40 -17.18 -8.79 6.39
C ALA A 40 -16.54 -10.15 6.03
N ALA A 41 -16.24 -10.35 4.75
CA ALA A 41 -15.57 -11.55 4.25
C ALA A 41 -14.06 -11.30 4.08
N PRO A 42 -13.23 -12.36 4.10
CA PRO A 42 -11.83 -12.26 3.70
C PRO A 42 -11.69 -11.72 2.28
N ALA A 43 -10.66 -10.91 2.06
CA ALA A 43 -10.34 -10.35 0.74
C ALA A 43 -9.25 -11.19 0.06
N ASP A 44 -9.47 -11.53 -1.20
CA ASP A 44 -8.47 -12.21 -2.04
C ASP A 44 -7.39 -11.21 -2.52
N ALA A 45 -7.74 -9.92 -2.60
CA ALA A 45 -6.80 -8.84 -2.87
C ALA A 45 -7.18 -7.58 -2.08
N THR A 46 -6.16 -6.82 -1.68
CA THR A 46 -6.28 -5.54 -1.02
C THR A 46 -5.64 -4.45 -1.87
N VAL A 47 -6.36 -3.35 -2.07
CA VAL A 47 -5.94 -2.17 -2.84
C VAL A 47 -5.87 -0.97 -1.91
N GLU A 48 -4.68 -0.39 -1.75
CA GLU A 48 -4.45 0.73 -0.82
C GLU A 48 -3.71 1.87 -1.52
N THR A 49 -4.11 3.10 -1.23
CA THR A 49 -3.43 4.30 -1.75
C THR A 49 -1.99 4.35 -1.27
N THR A 50 -1.05 4.68 -2.17
CA THR A 50 0.36 4.87 -1.80
C THR A 50 0.56 6.05 -0.85
N GLY A 51 1.64 6.04 -0.07
CA GLY A 51 1.93 7.13 0.89
C GLY A 51 2.05 8.51 0.23
N ASP A 52 2.60 8.56 -0.99
CA ASP A 52 2.68 9.77 -1.83
C ASP A 52 1.39 10.09 -2.60
N ARG A 53 0.36 9.25 -2.44
CA ARG A 53 -0.97 9.34 -3.06
C ARG A 53 -0.99 9.36 -4.59
N GLN A 54 0.14 9.05 -5.22
CA GLN A 54 0.25 9.07 -6.68
C GLN A 54 -0.47 7.88 -7.33
N GLY A 55 -0.70 6.82 -6.57
CA GLY A 55 -1.29 5.58 -7.06
C GLY A 55 -1.82 4.69 -5.96
N VAL A 56 -1.83 3.39 -6.23
CA VAL A 56 -2.23 2.33 -5.28
C VAL A 56 -1.26 1.15 -5.33
N GLY A 57 -1.11 0.46 -4.19
CA GLY A 57 -0.56 -0.89 -4.11
C GLY A 57 -1.68 -1.91 -4.11
N VAL A 58 -1.42 -3.07 -4.70
CA VAL A 58 -2.30 -4.25 -4.74
C VAL A 58 -1.53 -5.43 -4.16
N ALA A 59 -2.08 -6.09 -3.16
CA ALA A 59 -1.48 -7.27 -2.53
C ALA A 59 -2.51 -8.37 -2.28
N GLY A 60 -2.12 -9.63 -2.44
CA GLY A 60 -2.97 -10.79 -2.13
C GLY A 60 -2.70 -12.00 -3.02
N ASP A 61 -3.76 -12.74 -3.36
CA ASP A 61 -3.68 -13.93 -4.20
C ASP A 61 -3.26 -13.57 -5.64
N PRO A 62 -2.33 -14.33 -6.27
CA PRO A 62 -1.79 -13.99 -7.60
C PRO A 62 -2.84 -13.76 -8.69
N GLY A 63 -3.88 -14.59 -8.72
CA GLY A 63 -4.97 -14.45 -9.69
C GLY A 63 -5.84 -13.21 -9.45
N ALA A 64 -6.10 -12.88 -8.19
CA ALA A 64 -6.86 -11.69 -7.82
C ALA A 64 -6.06 -10.41 -8.11
N VAL A 65 -4.78 -10.39 -7.76
CA VAL A 65 -3.86 -9.28 -8.05
C VAL A 65 -3.78 -9.01 -9.56
N SER A 66 -3.59 -10.05 -10.38
CA SER A 66 -3.57 -9.90 -11.83
C SER A 66 -4.87 -9.29 -12.37
N SER A 67 -6.03 -9.80 -11.93
CA SER A 67 -7.34 -9.30 -12.35
C SER A 67 -7.55 -7.83 -11.97
N VAL A 68 -7.17 -7.44 -10.74
CA VAL A 68 -7.23 -6.05 -10.28
C VAL A 68 -6.31 -5.16 -11.12
N VAL A 69 -5.06 -5.54 -11.32
CA VAL A 69 -4.07 -4.75 -12.07
C VAL A 69 -4.55 -4.49 -13.51
N ASP A 70 -5.15 -5.48 -14.17
CA ASP A 70 -5.69 -5.31 -15.52
C ASP A 70 -6.81 -4.26 -15.55
N ARG A 71 -7.64 -4.17 -14.51
CA ARG A 71 -8.66 -3.12 -14.38
C ARG A 71 -8.07 -1.76 -14.09
N LEU A 72 -7.05 -1.69 -13.25
CA LEU A 72 -6.36 -0.43 -12.95
C LEU A 72 -5.67 0.14 -14.20
N ARG A 73 -5.02 -0.70 -15.02
CA ARG A 73 -4.43 -0.29 -16.32
C ARG A 73 -5.45 0.24 -17.32
N ALA A 74 -6.69 -0.24 -17.25
CA ALA A 74 -7.76 0.18 -18.15
C ALA A 74 -8.40 1.52 -17.76
N VAL A 75 -8.04 2.10 -16.61
CA VAL A 75 -8.59 3.38 -16.14
C VAL A 75 -8.22 4.54 -17.08
N GLY A 76 -7.00 4.55 -17.61
CA GLY A 76 -6.53 5.61 -18.48
C GLY A 76 -5.19 5.27 -19.14
N VAL A 77 -4.86 6.02 -20.19
CA VAL A 77 -3.61 5.81 -20.97
C VAL A 77 -2.34 5.99 -20.14
N ASP A 78 -2.43 6.77 -19.06
CA ASP A 78 -1.35 7.06 -18.12
C ASP A 78 -1.52 6.31 -16.78
N ALA A 79 -2.28 5.21 -16.79
CA ALA A 79 -2.29 4.22 -15.72
C ALA A 79 -1.17 3.20 -15.97
N LEU A 80 -0.08 3.34 -15.22
CA LEU A 80 1.10 2.49 -15.34
C LEU A 80 1.15 1.52 -14.16
N SER A 81 1.74 0.34 -14.34
CA SER A 81 1.84 -0.61 -13.24
C SER A 81 3.06 -1.50 -13.33
N TRP A 82 3.55 -1.95 -12.18
CA TRP A 82 4.73 -2.78 -12.04
C TRP A 82 4.50 -3.86 -10.99
N ALA A 83 5.09 -5.04 -11.18
CA ALA A 83 5.14 -6.04 -10.11
C ALA A 83 5.98 -5.50 -8.95
N ASP A 84 5.62 -5.88 -7.73
CA ASP A 84 6.40 -5.53 -6.54
C ASP A 84 7.65 -6.42 -6.45
N PRO A 85 8.87 -5.85 -6.47
CA PRO A 85 10.09 -6.65 -6.36
C PRO A 85 10.34 -7.18 -4.94
N THR A 86 9.66 -6.64 -3.93
CA THR A 86 9.83 -7.00 -2.52
C THR A 86 8.44 -7.03 -1.87
N PRO A 87 7.58 -7.98 -2.26
CA PRO A 87 6.18 -7.96 -1.86
C PRO A 87 6.02 -8.21 -0.35
N ARG A 88 4.86 -7.79 0.17
CA ARG A 88 4.50 -8.02 1.57
C ARG A 88 4.57 -9.50 1.92
N GLY A 89 5.14 -9.79 3.08
CA GLY A 89 5.23 -11.15 3.62
C GLY A 89 6.37 -11.98 3.05
N ALA A 90 7.10 -11.49 2.04
CA ALA A 90 8.30 -12.16 1.54
C ALA A 90 9.35 -12.26 2.64
N VAL A 91 10.02 -13.41 2.75
CA VAL A 91 11.05 -13.66 3.77
C VAL A 91 12.39 -13.85 3.09
N TYR A 92 13.41 -13.19 3.63
CA TYR A 92 14.78 -13.22 3.14
C TYR A 92 15.74 -13.63 4.25
N ASP A 93 16.71 -14.47 3.89
CA ASP A 93 17.98 -14.56 4.60
C ASP A 93 18.84 -13.43 4.03
N ALA A 94 19.07 -12.40 4.83
CA ALA A 94 19.70 -11.14 4.44
C ALA A 94 20.98 -10.90 5.24
N VAL A 95 21.79 -9.94 4.79
CA VAL A 95 23.00 -9.52 5.49
C VAL A 95 22.92 -8.04 5.81
N VAL A 96 23.30 -7.65 7.03
CA VAL A 96 23.36 -6.24 7.43
C VAL A 96 24.49 -5.55 6.67
N ASP A 97 24.13 -4.64 5.76
CA ASP A 97 25.06 -3.86 4.96
C ASP A 97 25.61 -2.67 5.74
N GLU A 98 24.74 -1.92 6.42
CA GLU A 98 25.11 -0.71 7.16
C GLU A 98 24.18 -0.47 8.35
N THR A 99 24.73 -0.05 9.49
CA THR A 99 23.94 0.40 10.65
C THR A 99 23.69 1.90 10.60
N LEU A 100 22.45 2.33 10.84
CA LEU A 100 22.01 3.72 10.90
C LEU A 100 21.61 4.11 12.33
N GLY A 101 21.18 5.36 12.52
CA GLY A 101 20.78 5.88 13.84
C GLY A 101 19.54 5.23 14.44
N SER A 102 18.61 4.74 13.62
CA SER A 102 17.30 4.20 14.04
C SER A 102 17.02 2.77 13.56
N GLY A 103 17.98 2.12 12.92
CA GLY A 103 17.86 0.79 12.35
C GLY A 103 19.08 0.44 11.50
N ALA A 104 18.97 -0.57 10.66
CA ALA A 104 20.02 -1.00 9.75
C ALA A 104 19.48 -1.13 8.32
N LEU A 105 20.36 -1.03 7.33
CA LEU A 105 20.07 -1.45 5.96
C LEU A 105 20.52 -2.90 5.80
N VAL A 106 19.60 -3.73 5.33
CA VAL A 106 19.86 -5.15 5.05
C VAL A 106 19.85 -5.39 3.55
N ASP A 107 20.83 -6.14 3.07
CA ASP A 107 20.94 -6.60 1.70
C ASP A 107 20.11 -7.86 1.48
N LEU A 108 19.15 -7.78 0.55
CA LEU A 108 18.28 -8.88 0.13
C LEU A 108 18.79 -9.55 -1.16
N GLY A 109 19.96 -9.15 -1.65
CA GLY A 109 20.56 -9.57 -2.92
C GLY A 109 20.42 -8.48 -3.98
N GLU A 110 19.27 -8.43 -4.67
CA GLU A 110 19.04 -7.41 -5.71
C GLU A 110 18.57 -6.06 -5.16
N ARG A 111 18.12 -6.04 -3.89
CA ARG A 111 17.45 -4.91 -3.25
C ARG A 111 17.92 -4.78 -1.81
N ARG A 112 17.59 -3.63 -1.20
CA ARG A 112 17.86 -3.35 0.22
C ARG A 112 16.56 -3.03 0.92
N ALA A 113 16.43 -3.48 2.17
CA ALA A 113 15.35 -3.09 3.07
C ALA A 113 15.92 -2.34 4.28
N PHE A 114 15.06 -1.57 4.94
CA PHE A 114 15.35 -0.95 6.22
C PHE A 114 14.79 -1.82 7.34
N LEU A 115 15.64 -2.21 8.29
CA LEU A 115 15.29 -2.97 9.49
C LEU A 115 15.36 -2.02 10.70
N PRO A 116 14.22 -1.53 11.23
CA PRO A 116 14.21 -0.72 12.45
C PRO A 116 14.75 -1.52 13.64
N TYR A 117 15.47 -0.87 14.56
CA TYR A 117 15.96 -1.56 15.77
C TYR A 117 14.85 -2.06 16.71
N GLY A 118 13.63 -1.54 16.56
CA GLY A 118 12.45 -2.05 17.29
C GLY A 118 11.89 -3.35 16.71
N ASN A 119 12.34 -3.77 15.53
CA ASN A 119 11.85 -4.95 14.80
C ASN A 119 12.87 -6.10 14.80
N VAL A 120 13.89 -6.02 15.64
CA VAL A 120 14.93 -7.05 15.81
C VAL A 120 15.27 -7.13 17.29
N GLU A 121 15.26 -8.33 17.86
CA GLU A 121 15.51 -8.49 19.30
C GLU A 121 17.00 -8.39 19.62
N ALA A 122 17.81 -8.99 18.77
CA ALA A 122 19.25 -8.96 18.89
C ALA A 122 19.83 -7.62 18.43
N ARG A 123 20.94 -7.24 19.05
CA ARG A 123 21.77 -6.16 18.51
C ARG A 123 22.39 -6.64 17.20
N VAL A 124 22.27 -5.83 16.15
CA VAL A 124 22.84 -6.09 14.83
C VAL A 124 24.05 -5.21 14.53
N GLU A 125 25.03 -5.77 13.86
CA GLU A 125 26.26 -5.14 13.36
C GLU A 125 26.42 -5.42 11.86
N THR A 126 27.20 -4.59 11.16
CA THR A 126 27.50 -4.82 9.74
C THR A 126 28.16 -6.18 9.52
N GLY A 127 27.63 -6.95 8.57
CA GLY A 127 28.06 -8.32 8.26
C GLY A 127 27.21 -9.40 8.93
N ASP A 128 26.34 -9.05 9.88
CA ASP A 128 25.47 -10.04 10.51
C ASP A 128 24.44 -10.59 9.52
N ALA A 129 24.29 -11.91 9.48
CA ALA A 129 23.18 -12.54 8.80
C ALA A 129 21.92 -12.41 9.67
N VAL A 130 20.81 -12.01 9.03
CA VAL A 130 19.50 -11.84 9.67
C VAL A 130 18.41 -12.45 8.79
N ARG A 131 17.39 -13.06 9.40
CA ARG A 131 16.19 -13.51 8.69
C ARG A 131 15.08 -12.51 8.91
N VAL A 132 14.58 -11.92 7.82
CA VAL A 132 13.60 -10.84 7.90
C VAL A 132 12.43 -11.03 6.94
N GLN A 133 11.25 -10.62 7.38
CA GLN A 133 10.04 -10.54 6.57
C GLN A 133 9.77 -9.08 6.15
N ILE A 134 9.36 -8.87 4.90
CA ILE A 134 8.94 -7.54 4.43
C ILE A 134 7.55 -7.20 4.97
N ARG A 135 7.48 -6.19 5.83
CA ARG A 135 6.24 -5.66 6.43
C ARG A 135 5.58 -4.59 5.58
N GLU A 136 6.38 -3.60 5.18
CA GLU A 136 5.90 -2.47 4.40
C GLU A 136 6.67 -2.38 3.08
N PRO A 137 6.12 -2.95 2.00
CA PRO A 137 6.71 -2.77 0.69
C PRO A 137 6.59 -1.30 0.24
N LYS A 138 7.44 -0.88 -0.69
CA LYS A 138 7.44 0.49 -1.25
C LYS A 138 7.33 0.44 -2.78
N PRO A 139 6.58 1.38 -3.40
CA PRO A 139 6.49 1.44 -4.85
C PRO A 139 7.85 1.77 -5.48
N PRO A 140 8.11 1.33 -6.73
CA PRO A 140 9.42 1.46 -7.37
C PRO A 140 9.83 2.91 -7.65
N TRP A 141 8.88 3.85 -7.64
CA TRP A 141 9.14 5.28 -7.80
C TRP A 141 9.41 6.01 -6.48
N SER A 142 9.26 5.33 -5.34
CA SER A 142 9.64 5.91 -4.05
C SER A 142 11.15 5.78 -3.85
N ASP A 143 11.74 6.80 -3.25
CA ASP A 143 13.12 6.74 -2.77
C ASP A 143 13.24 6.01 -1.41
N ASP A 144 12.12 5.69 -0.76
CA ASP A 144 12.07 4.92 0.47
C ASP A 144 12.48 3.45 0.26
N ARG A 145 12.96 2.82 1.32
CA ARG A 145 13.22 1.37 1.33
C ARG A 145 12.03 0.62 1.92
N PRO A 146 11.74 -0.60 1.44
CA PRO A 146 10.85 -1.53 2.13
C PRO A 146 11.25 -1.68 3.60
N VAL A 147 10.27 -1.80 4.49
CA VAL A 147 10.52 -2.03 5.92
C VAL A 147 10.49 -3.51 6.20
N ALA A 148 11.55 -4.00 6.82
CA ALA A 148 11.75 -5.38 7.25
C ALA A 148 11.51 -5.56 8.76
N ASP A 149 11.23 -6.79 9.16
CA ASP A 149 10.99 -7.21 10.55
C ASP A 149 11.44 -8.65 10.76
N GLU A 150 12.11 -8.94 11.87
CA GLU A 150 12.53 -10.30 12.24
C GLU A 150 11.34 -11.17 12.66
N THR A 151 10.29 -10.56 13.22
CA THR A 151 9.04 -11.24 13.51
C THR A 151 8.45 -11.77 12.21
N VAL A 152 7.98 -13.01 12.20
CA VAL A 152 7.32 -13.63 11.03
C VAL A 152 5.82 -13.73 11.28
N GLU A 153 5.01 -13.32 10.31
CA GLU A 153 3.55 -13.36 10.39
C GLU A 153 2.91 -13.77 9.05
N VAL A 154 1.67 -14.26 9.12
CA VAL A 154 0.83 -14.59 7.97
C VAL A 154 -0.53 -13.89 8.13
N GLY A 155 -0.92 -13.07 7.14
CA GLY A 155 -2.19 -12.36 7.14
C GLY A 155 -3.33 -13.13 6.46
N GLY A 156 -4.57 -12.90 6.92
CA GLY A 156 -5.79 -13.51 6.38
C GLY A 156 -6.97 -12.54 6.21
N GLY A 157 -6.71 -11.23 6.13
CA GLY A 157 -7.73 -10.19 5.92
C GLY A 157 -8.64 -9.89 7.13
N LEU A 158 -8.96 -10.89 7.96
CA LEU A 158 -9.68 -10.76 9.24
C LEU A 158 -8.75 -10.89 10.46
N GLY A 159 -7.62 -11.56 10.31
CA GLY A 159 -6.62 -11.73 11.36
C GLY A 159 -5.21 -11.88 10.80
N THR A 160 -4.28 -12.10 11.71
CA THR A 160 -2.88 -12.43 11.44
C THR A 160 -2.46 -13.56 12.38
N LEU A 161 -1.74 -14.56 11.88
CA LEU A 161 -0.97 -15.49 12.71
C LEU A 161 0.46 -14.96 12.88
N VAL A 162 0.92 -14.82 14.12
CA VAL A 162 2.28 -14.34 14.45
C VAL A 162 3.09 -15.51 15.03
N ARG A 163 4.24 -15.78 14.41
CA ARG A 163 5.17 -16.85 14.81
C ARG A 163 5.93 -16.46 16.08
N GLY A 164 6.11 -17.40 17.01
CA GLY A 164 6.83 -17.17 18.26
C GLY A 164 6.09 -16.27 19.27
N GLY A 165 4.88 -15.81 18.94
CA GLY A 165 4.07 -15.02 19.86
C GLY A 165 3.61 -15.87 21.03
N ALA A 166 3.96 -15.49 22.26
CA ALA A 166 3.36 -16.10 23.44
C ALA A 166 1.85 -15.84 23.43
N SER A 167 1.04 -16.91 23.49
CA SER A 167 -0.37 -16.80 23.86
C SER A 167 -0.45 -16.03 25.18
N ASN A 168 -1.34 -15.03 25.25
CA ASN A 168 -1.36 -14.06 26.34
C ASN A 168 -1.49 -14.80 27.69
N PRO A 169 -0.43 -14.91 28.52
CA PRO A 169 -0.49 -15.73 29.72
C PRO A 169 -1.16 -14.89 30.81
N GLY A 170 -2.50 -14.86 30.82
CA GLY A 170 -3.28 -14.20 31.87
C GLY A 170 -4.55 -13.47 31.45
N GLY A 171 -5.01 -13.58 30.20
CA GLY A 171 -6.34 -13.10 29.81
C GLY A 171 -7.43 -14.07 30.27
N THR A 172 -8.41 -13.60 31.04
CA THR A 172 -9.62 -14.37 31.41
C THR A 172 -10.63 -14.50 30.27
N ASP A 173 -10.31 -13.99 29.09
CA ASP A 173 -11.14 -14.09 27.89
C ASP A 173 -10.74 -15.32 27.09
N VAL A 174 -11.72 -16.11 26.68
CA VAL A 174 -11.54 -17.20 25.70
C VAL A 174 -11.04 -16.56 24.41
N ASP A 175 -9.90 -17.01 23.88
CA ASP A 175 -9.42 -16.50 22.59
C ASP A 175 -10.46 -16.90 21.53
N MET A 176 -10.80 -15.97 20.64
CA MET A 176 -11.71 -16.26 19.53
C MET A 176 -11.19 -17.42 18.68
N ALA A 177 -9.88 -17.68 18.65
CA ALA A 177 -9.33 -18.87 18.01
C ALA A 177 -9.76 -20.19 18.69
N ASP A 178 -9.94 -20.21 20.02
CA ASP A 178 -10.26 -21.43 20.79
C ASP A 178 -11.69 -21.94 20.55
N VAL A 179 -12.57 -21.10 19.99
CA VAL A 179 -13.97 -21.47 19.71
C VAL A 179 -14.18 -21.94 18.27
N LEU A 180 -13.17 -21.78 17.41
CA LEU A 180 -13.24 -22.13 16.00
C LEU A 180 -12.87 -23.61 15.80
N PRO A 181 -13.46 -24.29 14.80
CA PRO A 181 -13.10 -25.67 14.46
C PRO A 181 -11.63 -25.86 14.04
N THR A 182 -11.03 -24.85 13.40
CA THR A 182 -9.63 -24.88 12.98
C THR A 182 -8.70 -24.57 14.14
N ASP A 183 -7.71 -25.44 14.38
CA ASP A 183 -6.66 -25.21 15.37
C ASP A 183 -5.56 -24.26 14.84
N VAL A 184 -5.02 -23.43 15.74
CA VAL A 184 -3.81 -22.64 15.47
C VAL A 184 -2.58 -23.55 15.47
N PRO A 185 -1.68 -23.48 14.47
CA PRO A 185 -0.46 -24.27 14.47
C PRO A 185 0.44 -24.02 15.68
N ASP A 186 1.14 -25.06 16.14
CA ASP A 186 2.08 -24.95 17.27
C ASP A 186 3.11 -23.84 17.04
N GLY A 187 3.31 -22.99 18.05
CA GLY A 187 4.27 -21.87 17.97
C GLY A 187 3.73 -20.63 17.25
N TRP A 188 2.45 -20.61 16.85
CA TRP A 188 1.77 -19.44 16.31
C TRP A 188 0.70 -18.91 17.25
N ARG A 189 0.37 -17.63 17.09
CA ARG A 189 -0.70 -16.96 17.82
C ARG A 189 -1.59 -16.15 16.87
N ALA A 190 -2.89 -16.31 17.00
CA ALA A 190 -3.86 -15.49 16.28
C ALA A 190 -3.99 -14.09 16.88
N VAL A 191 -4.05 -13.09 16.00
CA VAL A 191 -4.35 -11.70 16.31
C VAL A 191 -5.47 -11.26 15.38
N TRP A 192 -6.66 -11.03 15.94
CA TRP A 192 -7.84 -10.63 15.18
C TRP A 192 -7.87 -9.11 14.96
N HIS A 193 -8.20 -8.70 13.73
CA HIS A 193 -8.33 -7.30 13.35
C HIS A 193 -9.78 -6.85 13.47
N ARG A 194 -10.02 -5.54 13.48
CA ARG A 194 -11.37 -4.96 13.61
C ARG A 194 -12.44 -5.55 12.68
N PRO A 195 -12.16 -5.89 11.40
CA PRO A 195 -13.18 -6.54 10.56
C PRO A 195 -13.66 -7.91 11.05
N ALA A 196 -12.92 -8.59 11.94
CA ALA A 196 -13.33 -9.83 12.58
C ALA A 196 -14.55 -9.65 13.50
N ASP A 197 -14.71 -8.46 14.11
CA ASP A 197 -15.83 -8.16 15.01
C ASP A 197 -17.19 -8.23 14.30
N ASP A 198 -17.19 -7.99 12.98
CA ASP A 198 -18.37 -7.99 12.13
C ASP A 198 -18.52 -9.29 11.31
N ALA A 199 -17.59 -10.24 11.44
CA ALA A 199 -17.58 -11.50 10.70
C ALA A 199 -18.35 -12.60 11.44
N ASP A 200 -18.95 -13.53 10.69
CA ASP A 200 -19.53 -14.73 11.28
C ASP A 200 -18.47 -15.80 11.56
N LEU A 201 -18.81 -16.81 12.39
CA LEU A 201 -17.88 -17.87 12.77
C LEU A 201 -17.36 -18.66 11.56
N ASP A 202 -18.17 -18.83 10.52
CA ASP A 202 -17.77 -19.52 9.29
C ASP A 202 -16.69 -18.73 8.54
N ALA A 203 -16.83 -17.40 8.45
CA ALA A 203 -15.82 -16.53 7.83
C ALA A 203 -14.53 -16.45 8.67
N LEU A 204 -14.64 -16.46 10.00
CA LEU A 204 -13.50 -16.48 10.91
C LEU A 204 -12.73 -17.81 10.81
N ASP A 205 -13.44 -18.94 10.81
CA ASP A 205 -12.85 -20.27 10.65
C ASP A 205 -12.17 -20.42 9.28
N ALA A 206 -12.82 -19.96 8.20
CA ALA A 206 -12.23 -19.95 6.86
C ALA A 206 -10.96 -19.09 6.79
N ALA A 207 -10.94 -17.92 7.45
CA ALA A 207 -9.75 -17.09 7.53
C ALA A 207 -8.64 -17.76 8.34
N LEU A 208 -8.96 -18.38 9.47
CA LEU A 208 -8.00 -19.10 10.30
C LEU A 208 -7.41 -20.31 9.56
N SER A 209 -8.24 -21.11 8.89
CA SER A 209 -7.81 -22.23 8.06
C SER A 209 -6.82 -21.81 6.98
N ALA A 210 -7.13 -20.75 6.22
CA ALA A 210 -6.23 -20.23 5.20
C ALA A 210 -4.89 -19.70 5.79
N MET A 211 -4.94 -19.04 6.96
CA MET A 211 -3.72 -18.60 7.64
C MET A 211 -2.90 -19.78 8.17
N ALA A 212 -3.54 -20.79 8.73
CA ALA A 212 -2.88 -21.97 9.31
C ALA A 212 -2.17 -22.81 8.22
N GLU A 213 -2.81 -23.00 7.06
CA GLU A 213 -2.18 -23.66 5.90
C GLU A 213 -0.92 -22.91 5.44
N ARG A 214 -1.01 -21.58 5.30
CA ARG A 214 0.12 -20.73 4.90
C ARG A 214 1.22 -20.70 5.97
N ALA A 215 0.85 -20.68 7.26
CA ALA A 215 1.78 -20.71 8.38
C ALA A 215 2.58 -22.02 8.41
N GLY A 216 1.92 -23.17 8.21
CA GLY A 216 2.58 -24.47 8.11
C GLY A 216 3.56 -24.54 6.93
N ALA A 217 3.13 -24.09 5.75
CA ALA A 217 4.01 -24.02 4.58
C ALA A 217 5.21 -23.07 4.78
N LEU A 218 5.00 -21.97 5.50
CA LEU A 218 6.08 -21.05 5.85
C LEU A 218 7.03 -21.67 6.88
N ASP A 219 6.53 -22.36 7.90
CA ASP A 219 7.39 -23.09 8.85
C ASP A 219 8.27 -24.13 8.15
N ASP A 220 7.71 -24.88 7.19
CA ASP A 220 8.46 -25.83 6.38
C ASP A 220 9.57 -25.13 5.57
N ALA A 221 9.27 -23.97 4.98
CA ALA A 221 10.26 -23.17 4.24
C ALA A 221 11.36 -22.58 5.15
N LEU A 222 11.02 -22.30 6.42
CA LEU A 222 11.93 -21.75 7.42
C LEU A 222 12.62 -22.81 8.29
N ALA A 223 12.41 -24.10 7.99
CA ALA A 223 12.97 -25.22 8.76
C ALA A 223 14.50 -25.24 8.74
N ASP A 224 15.10 -24.81 7.62
CA ASP A 224 16.55 -24.66 7.53
C ASP A 224 17.02 -23.47 8.37
N PRO A 225 18.02 -23.68 9.26
CA PRO A 225 18.58 -22.61 10.06
C PRO A 225 19.24 -21.56 9.17
N LEU A 226 19.34 -20.33 9.70
CA LEU A 226 20.05 -19.26 9.01
C LEU A 226 21.54 -19.64 8.88
N ASP A 227 22.03 -19.68 7.65
CA ASP A 227 23.45 -19.86 7.35
C ASP A 227 24.13 -18.49 7.35
N HIS A 228 25.02 -18.27 8.33
CA HIS A 228 25.70 -16.99 8.52
C HIS A 228 26.76 -16.70 7.45
N ASP A 229 27.17 -17.70 6.66
CA ASP A 229 28.18 -17.56 5.61
C ASP A 229 27.56 -17.53 4.20
N ALA A 230 26.25 -17.73 4.07
CA ALA A 230 25.56 -17.77 2.78
C ALA A 230 25.31 -16.36 2.21
N ALA A 231 25.25 -16.29 0.88
CA ALA A 231 24.81 -15.08 0.19
C ALA A 231 23.31 -14.81 0.46
N PRO A 232 22.87 -13.54 0.44
CA PRO A 232 21.45 -13.21 0.60
C PRO A 232 20.56 -13.97 -0.36
N ARG A 233 19.43 -14.47 0.14
CA ARG A 233 18.46 -15.22 -0.67
C ARG A 233 17.03 -15.00 -0.18
N GLN A 234 16.10 -15.11 -1.12
CA GLN A 234 14.69 -15.22 -0.78
C GLN A 234 14.38 -16.65 -0.34
N VAL A 235 13.71 -16.77 0.81
CA VAL A 235 13.29 -18.05 1.41
C VAL A 235 11.79 -18.26 1.20
N TRP A 236 11.01 -17.17 1.14
CA TRP A 236 9.57 -17.20 0.91
C TRP A 236 9.13 -16.07 0.00
N ASP A 237 8.22 -16.38 -0.93
CA ASP A 237 7.75 -15.42 -1.95
C ASP A 237 6.86 -14.32 -1.37
N GLY A 238 6.12 -14.61 -0.29
CA GLY A 238 5.12 -13.70 0.27
C GLY A 238 3.81 -13.69 -0.53
N GLU A 239 3.05 -12.60 -0.39
CA GLU A 239 1.86 -12.36 -1.21
C GLU A 239 2.26 -11.90 -2.63
N ALA A 240 1.38 -12.07 -3.62
CA ALA A 240 1.61 -11.39 -4.89
C ALA A 240 1.38 -9.89 -4.69
N GLY A 241 2.33 -9.07 -5.17
CA GLY A 241 2.29 -7.62 -5.05
C GLY A 241 2.40 -6.89 -6.38
N ALA A 242 1.69 -5.79 -6.54
CA ALA A 242 1.81 -4.89 -7.69
C ALA A 242 1.51 -3.43 -7.30
N TRP A 243 2.08 -2.51 -8.07
CA TRP A 243 1.87 -1.08 -7.91
C TRP A 243 1.21 -0.50 -9.17
N ALA A 244 0.26 0.42 -9.01
CA ALA A 244 -0.33 1.17 -10.11
C ALA A 244 -0.21 2.66 -9.86
N TRP A 245 0.39 3.40 -10.79
CA TRP A 245 0.47 4.86 -10.80
C TRP A 245 -0.66 5.44 -11.64
N PHE A 246 -1.32 6.50 -11.16
CA PHE A 246 -2.34 7.21 -11.93
C PHE A 246 -1.83 8.57 -12.38
N GLY A 247 -1.71 8.79 -13.69
CA GLY A 247 -1.40 10.10 -14.25
C GLY A 247 -2.58 11.07 -14.21
N ARG A 248 -2.49 12.14 -15.00
CA ARG A 248 -3.53 13.17 -15.09
C ARG A 248 -4.84 12.59 -15.62
N GLU A 249 -4.80 11.91 -16.75
CA GLU A 249 -6.00 11.41 -17.44
C GLU A 249 -6.70 10.35 -16.60
N SER A 250 -5.94 9.44 -16.00
CA SER A 250 -6.47 8.41 -15.10
C SER A 250 -7.15 9.00 -13.87
N ARG A 251 -6.61 10.07 -13.28
CA ARG A 251 -7.26 10.73 -12.12
C ARG A 251 -8.59 11.39 -12.50
N PHE A 252 -8.68 12.01 -13.67
CA PHE A 252 -9.95 12.55 -14.16
C PHE A 252 -10.95 11.43 -14.50
N ALA A 253 -10.51 10.32 -15.10
CA ALA A 253 -11.37 9.16 -15.32
C ALA A 253 -11.88 8.55 -14.00
N LEU A 254 -11.05 8.53 -12.95
CA LEU A 254 -11.47 8.12 -11.60
C LEU A 254 -12.43 9.13 -10.95
N ASP A 255 -12.26 10.43 -11.19
CA ASP A 255 -13.22 11.46 -10.75
C ASP A 255 -14.59 11.25 -11.43
N GLU A 256 -14.62 10.94 -12.73
CA GLU A 256 -15.85 10.62 -13.48
C GLU A 256 -16.54 9.37 -12.92
N ARG A 257 -15.76 8.32 -12.62
CA ARG A 257 -16.25 7.09 -11.98
C ARG A 257 -16.85 7.38 -10.60
N ARG A 258 -16.15 8.15 -9.77
CA ARG A 258 -16.64 8.62 -8.46
C ARG A 258 -17.94 9.41 -8.59
N GLY A 259 -18.03 10.26 -9.61
CA GLY A 259 -19.18 11.13 -9.92
C GLY A 259 -20.48 10.38 -10.20
N ARG A 260 -20.40 9.10 -10.60
CA ARG A 260 -21.59 8.24 -10.80
C ARG A 260 -22.24 7.83 -9.49
N THR A 261 -21.47 7.79 -8.41
CA THR A 261 -21.93 7.36 -7.09
C THR A 261 -22.24 8.56 -6.20
N VAL A 262 -21.38 9.58 -6.22
CA VAL A 262 -21.49 10.73 -5.32
C VAL A 262 -21.09 12.02 -6.04
N PRO A 263 -21.79 13.15 -5.79
CA PRO A 263 -21.34 14.47 -6.24
C PRO A 263 -19.83 14.66 -6.02
N THR A 264 -19.11 14.99 -7.10
CA THR A 264 -17.65 15.05 -7.11
C THR A 264 -17.19 16.35 -7.76
N MET A 265 -16.27 17.06 -7.10
CA MET A 265 -15.69 18.26 -7.70
C MET A 265 -14.67 17.91 -8.80
N PRO A 266 -14.54 18.73 -9.86
CA PRO A 266 -13.53 18.52 -10.89
C PRO A 266 -12.11 18.46 -10.31
N GLY A 267 -11.35 17.41 -10.64
CA GLY A 267 -9.98 17.23 -10.19
C GLY A 267 -9.83 16.78 -8.74
N HIS A 268 -10.85 16.17 -8.14
CA HIS A 268 -10.83 15.62 -6.78
C HIS A 268 -9.55 14.85 -6.48
N HIS A 269 -9.23 13.81 -7.27
CA HIS A 269 -8.03 13.01 -7.03
C HIS A 269 -6.75 13.78 -7.31
N ARG A 270 -6.73 14.66 -8.32
CA ARG A 270 -5.56 15.50 -8.63
C ARG A 270 -5.20 16.40 -7.46
N ILE A 271 -6.19 17.03 -6.82
CA ILE A 271 -5.98 17.91 -5.67
C ILE A 271 -5.50 17.12 -4.46
N LYS A 272 -6.19 16.02 -4.13
CA LYS A 272 -5.85 15.19 -2.95
C LYS A 272 -4.50 14.49 -3.06
N ALA A 273 -4.06 14.20 -4.28
CA ALA A 273 -2.75 13.61 -4.55
C ALA A 273 -1.62 14.66 -4.57
N ALA A 274 -1.93 15.95 -4.79
CA ALA A 274 -0.91 17.00 -4.87
C ALA A 274 -0.44 17.47 -3.49
N ASP A 275 -1.35 17.61 -2.52
CA ASP A 275 -1.01 18.03 -1.17
C ASP A 275 -1.95 17.39 -0.14
N GLU A 276 -1.40 16.89 0.95
CA GLU A 276 -2.17 16.27 2.02
C GLU A 276 -3.21 17.22 2.63
N ARG A 277 -2.83 18.49 2.82
CA ARG A 277 -3.67 19.54 3.41
C ARG A 277 -4.89 19.83 2.54
N ALA A 278 -4.84 19.50 1.26
CA ALA A 278 -5.95 19.72 0.34
C ALA A 278 -7.09 18.72 0.55
N SER A 279 -6.86 17.58 1.22
CA SER A 279 -7.91 16.56 1.42
C SER A 279 -9.12 17.10 2.19
N ALA A 280 -8.89 17.74 3.34
CA ALA A 280 -9.99 18.31 4.14
C ALA A 280 -10.72 19.44 3.40
N ALA A 281 -10.00 20.21 2.58
CA ALA A 281 -10.60 21.29 1.79
C ALA A 281 -11.50 20.75 0.66
N VAL A 282 -11.08 19.68 -0.02
CA VAL A 282 -11.89 18.99 -1.01
C VAL A 282 -13.13 18.38 -0.35
N ASP A 283 -12.97 17.70 0.78
CA ASP A 283 -14.11 17.11 1.50
C ASP A 283 -15.12 18.18 1.96
N PHE A 284 -14.64 19.33 2.44
CA PHE A 284 -15.49 20.47 2.78
C PHE A 284 -16.21 21.04 1.55
N ALA A 285 -15.49 21.25 0.44
CA ALA A 285 -16.08 21.77 -0.79
C ALA A 285 -17.18 20.85 -1.32
N GLU A 286 -16.98 19.54 -1.33
CA GLU A 286 -18.00 18.58 -1.76
C GLU A 286 -19.19 18.46 -0.81
N ALA A 287 -18.99 18.74 0.49
CA ALA A 287 -20.06 18.70 1.48
C ALA A 287 -20.95 19.95 1.47
N VAL A 288 -20.40 21.11 1.08
CA VAL A 288 -21.08 22.41 1.18
C VAL A 288 -21.48 22.98 -0.19
N CYS A 289 -20.76 22.64 -1.25
CA CYS A 289 -21.02 23.14 -2.59
C CYS A 289 -21.65 22.05 -3.45
N GLU A 290 -22.64 22.46 -4.25
CA GLU A 290 -23.06 21.64 -5.38
C GLU A 290 -21.93 21.61 -6.42
N PRO A 291 -21.62 20.44 -7.02
CA PRO A 291 -20.64 20.38 -8.09
C PRO A 291 -21.09 21.28 -9.24
N ALA A 292 -20.19 22.12 -9.74
CA ALA A 292 -20.47 22.89 -10.94
C ALA A 292 -20.76 21.89 -12.08
N SER A 293 -21.95 21.99 -12.69
CA SER A 293 -22.45 21.04 -13.70
C SER A 293 -21.54 20.92 -14.93
N ASP A 294 -20.71 21.93 -15.17
CA ASP A 294 -19.88 22.09 -16.37
C ASP A 294 -18.40 22.39 -16.00
N GLY A 295 -18.03 22.19 -14.73
CA GLY A 295 -16.83 22.80 -14.15
C GLY A 295 -15.52 22.29 -14.73
N ALA A 296 -14.79 23.15 -15.44
CA ALA A 296 -13.36 22.93 -15.68
C ALA A 296 -12.59 22.86 -14.34
N PHE A 297 -11.47 22.14 -14.32
CA PHE A 297 -10.59 22.07 -13.16
C PHE A 297 -10.16 23.49 -12.71
N PRO A 298 -10.40 23.91 -11.45
CA PRO A 298 -10.14 25.27 -11.00
C PRO A 298 -8.65 25.48 -10.66
N PHE A 299 -7.78 25.46 -11.68
CA PHE A 299 -6.32 25.47 -11.50
C PHE A 299 -5.84 26.67 -10.67
N GLU A 300 -6.24 27.89 -11.00
CA GLU A 300 -5.83 29.11 -10.29
C GLU A 300 -6.08 29.04 -8.78
N VAL A 301 -7.27 28.60 -8.37
CA VAL A 301 -7.63 28.53 -6.94
C VAL A 301 -6.81 27.45 -6.24
N VAL A 302 -6.64 26.30 -6.89
CA VAL A 302 -5.88 25.17 -6.34
C VAL A 302 -4.40 25.52 -6.23
N SER A 303 -3.79 26.06 -7.29
CA SER A 303 -2.36 26.40 -7.31
C SER A 303 -2.03 27.51 -6.32
N ARG A 304 -2.90 28.51 -6.17
CA ARG A 304 -2.73 29.57 -5.16
C ARG A 304 -2.77 29.03 -3.72
N GLN A 305 -3.64 28.06 -3.45
CA GLN A 305 -3.87 27.56 -2.10
C GLN A 305 -2.91 26.43 -1.70
N PHE A 306 -2.61 25.52 -2.62
CA PHE A 306 -1.88 24.27 -2.37
C PHE A 306 -0.71 24.05 -3.32
N GLY A 307 -0.58 24.87 -4.36
CA GLY A 307 0.51 24.78 -5.31
C GLY A 307 1.76 25.52 -4.87
N PRO A 308 2.82 25.44 -5.69
CA PRO A 308 4.06 26.17 -5.46
C PRO A 308 3.87 27.68 -5.63
N ARG A 309 4.74 28.45 -4.99
CA ARG A 309 4.84 29.91 -5.09
C ARG A 309 6.16 30.32 -5.73
N GLU A 310 6.21 31.53 -6.28
CA GLU A 310 7.48 32.12 -6.70
C GLU A 310 8.50 32.10 -5.56
N GLY A 311 9.72 31.69 -5.88
CA GLY A 311 10.83 31.46 -4.93
C GLY A 311 10.87 30.06 -4.31
N ASP A 312 9.83 29.23 -4.47
CA ASP A 312 9.86 27.85 -3.96
C ASP A 312 10.81 26.96 -4.78
N ALA A 313 11.37 25.93 -4.13
CA ALA A 313 12.25 24.96 -4.77
C ALA A 313 11.51 23.66 -5.11
N LEU A 314 11.23 23.44 -6.40
CA LEU A 314 10.56 22.24 -6.91
C LEU A 314 11.55 21.19 -7.41
N ALA A 315 11.35 19.94 -6.98
CA ALA A 315 12.08 18.80 -7.52
C ALA A 315 11.48 18.40 -8.88
N ILE A 316 12.36 18.08 -9.85
CA ILE A 316 11.96 17.60 -11.17
C ILE A 316 12.17 16.08 -11.20
N GLY A 317 11.09 15.32 -11.04
CA GLY A 317 11.12 13.86 -11.15
C GLY A 317 11.04 13.38 -12.60
N HIS A 318 11.87 12.42 -12.98
CA HIS A 318 11.85 11.74 -14.27
C HIS A 318 11.60 10.25 -14.09
N GLY A 319 10.39 9.80 -14.45
CA GLY A 319 10.00 8.40 -14.40
C GLY A 319 10.65 7.58 -15.51
N LYS A 320 11.10 6.37 -15.17
CA LYS A 320 11.62 5.36 -16.09
C LYS A 320 10.56 4.31 -16.42
N PRO A 321 10.66 3.61 -17.56
CA PRO A 321 9.71 2.57 -17.93
C PRO A 321 9.60 1.41 -16.91
N ASP A 322 10.67 1.15 -16.15
CA ASP A 322 10.73 0.15 -15.10
C ASP A 322 10.14 0.63 -13.75
N GLY A 323 9.53 1.82 -13.72
CA GLY A 323 8.85 2.38 -12.56
C GLY A 323 9.73 3.22 -11.65
N ARG A 324 11.06 3.26 -11.87
CA ARG A 324 11.95 4.10 -11.07
C ARG A 324 11.72 5.58 -11.34
N LEU A 325 11.80 6.40 -10.30
CA LEU A 325 11.80 7.85 -10.40
C LEU A 325 13.20 8.39 -10.13
N ILE A 326 13.73 9.21 -11.04
CA ILE A 326 15.02 9.88 -10.84
C ILE A 326 14.77 11.37 -10.63
N VAL A 327 15.21 11.91 -9.50
CA VAL A 327 15.15 13.36 -9.25
C VAL A 327 16.30 14.05 -9.99
N LEU A 328 15.98 14.86 -11.01
CA LEU A 328 16.93 15.59 -11.85
C LEU A 328 17.40 16.92 -11.20
N GLY A 329 17.39 16.99 -9.88
CA GLY A 329 17.64 18.20 -9.10
C GLY A 329 16.39 19.04 -8.83
N ARG A 330 16.62 20.19 -8.21
CA ARG A 330 15.59 21.18 -7.86
C ARG A 330 15.79 22.45 -8.68
N GLY A 331 14.68 23.08 -9.05
CA GLY A 331 14.69 24.42 -9.63
C GLY A 331 13.82 25.36 -8.83
N GLU A 332 14.15 26.65 -8.92
CA GLU A 332 13.42 27.75 -8.31
C GLU A 332 12.23 28.13 -9.19
N VAL A 333 11.05 28.24 -8.59
CA VAL A 333 9.84 28.71 -9.29
C VAL A 333 9.98 30.21 -9.54
N THR A 334 9.91 30.61 -10.80
CA THR A 334 10.03 32.03 -11.19
C THR A 334 8.71 32.65 -11.57
N ASP A 335 7.70 31.84 -11.89
CA ASP A 335 6.37 32.30 -12.31
C ASP A 335 5.34 31.16 -12.19
N VAL A 336 4.10 31.50 -11.85
CA VAL A 336 2.96 30.59 -11.78
C VAL A 336 1.77 31.21 -12.52
N ASP A 337 1.51 30.70 -13.71
CA ASP A 337 0.42 31.14 -14.57
C ASP A 337 -0.91 30.53 -14.10
N PRO A 338 -1.95 31.34 -13.84
CA PRO A 338 -3.29 30.85 -13.47
C PRO A 338 -3.92 29.90 -14.52
N GLU A 339 -3.44 29.91 -15.76
CA GLU A 339 -3.91 29.03 -16.84
C GLU A 339 -3.35 27.59 -16.78
N GLY A 340 -2.37 27.29 -15.92
CA GLY A 340 -1.89 25.93 -15.72
C GLY A 340 -0.37 25.71 -15.75
N THR A 341 0.41 26.78 -15.93
CA THR A 341 1.86 26.67 -16.18
C THR A 341 2.66 27.08 -14.96
N VAL A 342 3.69 26.31 -14.60
CA VAL A 342 4.67 26.68 -13.58
C VAL A 342 6.02 26.78 -14.26
N THR A 343 6.65 27.96 -14.21
CA THR A 343 7.99 28.17 -14.78
C THR A 343 9.03 27.97 -13.70
N VAL A 344 10.02 27.13 -14.01
CA VAL A 344 11.09 26.76 -13.06
C VAL A 344 12.45 27.06 -13.69
N ARG A 345 13.31 27.79 -12.99
CA ARG A 345 14.71 28.02 -13.35
C ARG A 345 15.59 27.07 -12.56
N ARG A 346 16.40 26.25 -13.24
CA ARG A 346 17.48 25.49 -12.60
C ARG A 346 18.82 25.83 -13.21
N GLU A 347 19.86 25.78 -12.39
CA GLU A 347 21.24 25.81 -12.85
C GLU A 347 21.70 24.38 -13.13
N MET A 348 22.28 24.15 -14.30
CA MET A 348 22.81 22.84 -14.70
C MET A 348 24.33 22.85 -14.55
N THR A 349 24.89 21.78 -13.99
CA THR A 349 26.34 21.58 -13.96
C THR A 349 26.75 20.56 -15.03
N PRO A 350 28.02 20.55 -15.49
CA PRO A 350 28.49 19.50 -16.39
C PRO A 350 28.34 18.12 -15.72
N GLY A 351 27.48 17.27 -16.27
CA GLY A 351 27.15 15.94 -15.73
C GLY A 351 25.75 15.81 -15.11
N GLY A 352 25.03 16.93 -14.92
CA GLY A 352 23.69 16.98 -14.33
C GLY A 352 23.28 18.39 -13.93
#